data_AF-A0A356P7J9-F1
#
_entry.id   AF-A0A356P7J9-F1
#
_cell.length_a   1.000
_cell.length_b   1.000
_cell.length_c   1.000
_cell.angle_alpha   90.00
_cell.angle_beta   90.00
_cell.angle_gamma   90.00
#
_symmetry.space_group_name_H-M   'P 1'
#
loop_
_entity.id
_entity.type
_entity.pdbx_description
1 polymer ?
#
loop_
_entity_poly.entity_id
_entity_poly.type
_entity_poly.pdbx_seq_one_letter_code
_entity_poly.pdbx_strand_id
1 'polypeptide(L)'
;MGGKTAEALWQDYQFLTKEMLKFLAQPDMDLFYELMNQREKLQTIIEQSVDDGFKVSRDGRILLREIQHMNQDITDNMQLLLSRSKRQHQVSEAYGAASTTAVSQMNYKR
;
A
#
# COMPACT_ATOMS: atom_id res chain seq x y z
N MET A 1 -35.14 0.55 -2.78
CA MET A 1 -33.74 0.93 -2.48
C MET A 1 -32.98 0.94 -3.80
N GLY A 2 -32.56 2.11 -4.29
CA GLY A 2 -31.68 2.17 -5.44
C GLY A 2 -30.27 1.79 -4.98
N GLY A 3 -29.87 0.53 -5.15
CA GLY A 3 -28.49 0.11 -4.92
C GLY A 3 -27.56 0.87 -5.88
N LYS A 4 -26.32 1.12 -5.46
CA LYS A 4 -25.29 1.62 -6.39
C LYS A 4 -25.11 0.61 -7.52
N THR A 5 -24.94 1.10 -8.74
CA THR A 5 -24.62 0.24 -9.90
C THR A 5 -23.23 -0.36 -9.74
N ALA A 6 -22.97 -1.48 -10.41
CA ALA A 6 -21.63 -2.08 -10.45
C ALA A 6 -20.57 -1.07 -10.90
N GLU A 7 -20.88 -0.24 -11.91
CA GLU A 7 -20.01 0.83 -12.38
C GLU A 7 -19.61 1.80 -11.27
N ALA A 8 -20.60 2.34 -10.52
CA ALA A 8 -20.33 3.31 -9.46
C ALA A 8 -19.47 2.71 -8.34
N LEU A 9 -19.70 1.44 -7.98
CA LEU A 9 -18.89 0.76 -6.98
C LEU A 9 -17.44 0.58 -7.44
N TRP A 10 -17.23 0.22 -8.71
CA TRP A 10 -15.90 0.07 -9.28
C TRP A 10 -15.16 1.41 -9.46
N GLN A 11 -15.88 2.49 -9.76
CA GLN A 11 -15.32 3.85 -9.78
C GLN A 11 -14.88 4.31 -8.39
N ASP A 12 -15.70 4.08 -7.36
CA ASP A 12 -15.33 4.34 -5.96
C ASP A 12 -14.09 3.53 -5.56
N TYR A 13 -14.00 2.28 -6.01
CA TYR A 13 -12.86 1.40 -5.74
C TYR A 13 -11.59 1.90 -6.41
N GLN A 14 -11.69 2.35 -7.66
CA GLN A 14 -10.60 2.97 -8.39
C GLN A 14 -10.12 4.24 -7.68
N PHE A 15 -11.04 5.09 -7.23
CA PHE A 15 -10.75 6.31 -6.51
C PHE A 15 -9.95 6.02 -5.23
N LEU A 16 -10.42 5.08 -4.38
CA LEU A 16 -9.70 4.68 -3.17
C LEU A 16 -8.30 4.16 -3.49
N THR A 17 -8.16 3.33 -4.53
CA THR A 17 -6.86 2.79 -4.96
C THR A 17 -5.90 3.91 -5.38
N LYS A 18 -6.39 4.94 -6.08
CA LYS A 18 -5.61 6.11 -6.48
C LYS A 18 -5.20 6.97 -5.28
N GLU A 19 -6.09 7.16 -4.31
CA GLU A 19 -5.75 7.89 -3.09
C GLU A 19 -4.68 7.13 -2.29
N MET A 20 -4.78 5.81 -2.15
CA MET A 20 -3.76 4.99 -1.50
C MET A 20 -2.35 5.23 -2.08
N LEU A 21 -2.22 5.31 -3.41
CA LEU A 21 -0.93 5.61 -4.07
C LEU A 21 -0.32 6.94 -3.61
N LYS A 22 -1.13 7.98 -3.36
CA LYS A 22 -0.64 9.29 -2.92
C LYS A 22 -0.01 9.24 -1.53
N PHE A 23 -0.49 8.35 -0.67
CA PHE A 23 -0.04 8.23 0.71
C PHE A 23 1.19 7.34 0.88
N LEU A 24 1.59 6.57 -0.15
CA LEU A 24 2.80 5.74 -0.10
C LEU A 24 4.10 6.54 0.04
N ALA A 25 4.11 7.81 -0.37
CA ALA A 25 5.27 8.69 -0.24
C ALA A 25 5.31 9.42 1.11
N GLN A 26 4.26 9.29 1.94
CA GLN A 26 4.19 9.99 3.22
C GLN A 26 4.87 9.18 4.33
N PRO A 27 5.51 9.86 5.31
CA PRO A 27 6.16 9.20 6.44
C PRO A 27 5.14 8.58 7.42
N ASP A 28 3.91 9.07 7.42
CA ASP A 28 2.80 8.56 8.23
C ASP A 28 1.87 7.70 7.35
N MET A 29 1.76 6.42 7.70
CA MET A 29 0.99 5.41 6.96
C MET A 29 -0.42 5.22 7.51
N ASP A 30 -0.81 5.93 8.57
CA ASP A 30 -2.12 5.74 9.21
C ASP A 30 -3.27 5.93 8.21
N LEU A 31 -3.20 7.00 7.41
CA LEU A 31 -4.20 7.29 6.38
C LEU A 31 -4.18 6.28 5.23
N PHE A 32 -3.01 5.71 4.90
CA PHE A 32 -2.93 4.60 3.94
C PHE A 32 -3.70 3.38 4.46
N TYR A 33 -3.53 3.02 5.74
CA TYR A 33 -4.23 1.89 6.34
C TYR A 33 -5.74 2.14 6.45
N GLU A 34 -6.16 3.36 6.77
CA GLU A 34 -7.59 3.72 6.76
C GLU A 34 -8.22 3.55 5.38
N LEU A 35 -7.54 4.03 4.32
CA LEU A 35 -8.01 3.86 2.94
C LEU A 35 -8.04 2.38 2.52
N MET A 36 -7.05 1.59 2.94
CA MET A 36 -7.02 0.15 2.69
C MET A 36 -8.25 -0.55 3.33
N ASN A 37 -8.57 -0.21 4.58
CA ASN A 37 -9.75 -0.75 5.28
C ASN A 37 -11.07 -0.34 4.59
N GLN A 38 -11.16 0.90 4.10
CA GLN A 38 -12.32 1.36 3.34
C GLN A 38 -12.47 0.58 2.03
N ARG A 39 -11.36 0.36 1.32
CA ARG A 39 -11.32 -0.39 0.06
C ARG A 39 -11.71 -1.85 0.25
N GLU A 40 -11.32 -2.48 1.36
CA GLU A 40 -11.71 -3.85 1.70
C GLU A 40 -13.22 -3.99 1.95
N LYS A 41 -13.81 -3.03 2.67
CA LYS A 41 -15.28 -2.99 2.85
C LYS A 41 -15.98 -2.82 1.51
N LEU A 42 -15.47 -1.97 0.64
CA LEU A 42 -16.02 -1.77 -0.70
C LEU A 42 -15.89 -3.01 -1.58
N GLN A 43 -14.77 -3.75 -1.50
CA GLN A 43 -14.59 -5.03 -2.17
C GLN A 43 -15.70 -6.01 -1.78
N THR A 44 -16.00 -6.11 -0.47
CA THR A 44 -17.06 -6.98 0.05
C THR A 44 -18.42 -6.60 -0.54
N ILE A 45 -18.71 -5.30 -0.65
CA ILE A 45 -19.96 -4.81 -1.25
C ILE A 45 -20.02 -5.16 -2.74
N ILE A 46 -18.92 -4.99 -3.48
CA ILE A 46 -18.83 -5.34 -4.90
C ILE A 46 -19.07 -6.84 -5.11
N GLU A 47 -18.52 -7.69 -4.26
CA GLU A 47 -18.67 -9.15 -4.35
C GLU A 47 -20.11 -9.61 -4.07
N GLN A 48 -20.85 -8.87 -3.25
CA GLN A 48 -22.25 -9.13 -2.93
C GLN A 48 -23.23 -8.47 -3.93
N SER A 49 -22.74 -7.58 -4.79
CA SER A 49 -23.57 -6.83 -5.75
C SER A 49 -23.66 -7.56 -7.08
N VAL A 50 -24.80 -7.38 -7.77
CA VAL A 50 -24.96 -7.88 -9.13
C VAL A 50 -24.12 -7.01 -10.08
N ASP A 51 -23.34 -7.66 -10.95
CA ASP A 51 -22.43 -6.95 -11.87
C ASP A 51 -23.14 -6.28 -13.05
N ASP A 52 -24.32 -6.79 -13.43
CA ASP A 52 -25.10 -6.37 -14.60
C ASP A 52 -24.29 -6.32 -15.91
N GLY A 53 -23.23 -7.11 -16.02
CA GLY A 53 -22.35 -7.18 -17.20
C GLY A 53 -21.32 -6.06 -17.30
N PHE A 54 -21.18 -5.22 -16.28
CA PHE A 54 -20.22 -4.12 -16.29
C PHE A 54 -18.78 -4.61 -16.44
N LYS A 55 -18.33 -5.65 -15.71
CA LYS A 55 -16.95 -6.18 -15.79
C LYS A 55 -16.56 -6.63 -17.20
N VAL A 56 -17.53 -7.10 -17.98
CA VAL A 56 -17.31 -7.56 -19.37
C VAL A 56 -17.60 -6.49 -20.42
N SER A 57 -18.07 -5.31 -20.01
CA SER A 57 -18.17 -4.17 -20.91
C SER A 57 -16.78 -3.66 -21.33
N ARG A 58 -16.74 -2.82 -22.37
CA ARG A 58 -15.48 -2.18 -22.79
C ARG A 58 -14.93 -1.29 -21.67
N ASP A 59 -15.79 -0.48 -21.07
CA ASP A 59 -15.40 0.52 -20.07
C ASP A 59 -14.99 -0.14 -18.76
N GLY A 60 -15.73 -1.17 -18.31
CA GLY A 60 -15.35 -1.97 -17.15
C GLY A 60 -14.00 -2.66 -17.32
N ARG A 61 -13.70 -3.22 -18.50
CA ARG A 61 -12.36 -3.81 -18.76
C ARG A 61 -11.22 -2.79 -18.71
N ILE A 62 -11.45 -1.57 -19.20
CA ILE A 62 -10.46 -0.49 -19.15
C ILE A 62 -10.20 -0.13 -17.69
N LEU A 63 -11.27 0.14 -16.93
CA LEU A 63 -11.20 0.52 -15.53
C LEU A 63 -10.54 -0.56 -14.65
N LEU A 64 -10.89 -1.84 -14.85
CA LEU A 64 -10.29 -2.95 -14.11
C LEU A 64 -8.79 -3.11 -14.41
N ARG A 65 -8.37 -2.85 -15.64
CA ARG A 65 -6.94 -2.86 -16.01
C ARG A 65 -6.19 -1.73 -15.32
N GLU A 66 -6.77 -0.53 -15.25
CA GLU A 66 -6.20 0.59 -14.52
C GLU A 66 -6.06 0.28 -13.02
N ILE A 67 -7.09 -0.31 -12.41
CA ILE A 67 -7.03 -0.83 -11.04
C ILE A 67 -5.90 -1.84 -10.87
N GLN A 68 -5.77 -2.80 -11.79
CA GLN A 68 -4.71 -3.81 -11.73
C GLN A 68 -3.31 -3.19 -11.78
N HIS A 69 -3.07 -2.22 -12.66
CA HIS A 69 -1.80 -1.49 -12.71
C HIS A 69 -1.53 -0.74 -11.40
N MET A 70 -2.50 0.00 -10.88
CA MET A 70 -2.33 0.72 -9.61
C MET A 70 -2.04 -0.23 -8.44
N ASN A 71 -2.64 -1.43 -8.42
CA ASN A 71 -2.35 -2.43 -7.39
C ASN A 71 -0.91 -2.95 -7.48
N GLN A 72 -0.39 -3.12 -8.70
CA GLN A 72 1.00 -3.50 -8.92
C GLN A 72 1.93 -2.38 -8.41
N ASP A 73 1.64 -1.13 -8.76
CA ASP A 73 2.43 0.03 -8.30
C ASP A 73 2.44 0.12 -6.77
N ILE A 74 1.31 -0.10 -6.10
CA ILE A 74 1.23 -0.13 -4.62
C ILE A 74 2.14 -1.25 -4.08
N THR A 75 2.08 -2.44 -4.67
CA THR A 75 2.86 -3.61 -4.25
C THR A 75 4.36 -3.34 -4.38
N ASP A 76 4.79 -2.81 -5.52
CA ASP A 76 6.19 -2.52 -5.81
C ASP A 76 6.75 -1.45 -4.87
N ASN A 77 5.98 -0.39 -4.62
CA ASN A 77 6.35 0.66 -3.67
C ASN A 77 6.48 0.12 -2.24
N MET A 78 5.54 -0.73 -1.79
CA MET A 78 5.62 -1.35 -0.48
C MET A 78 6.86 -2.24 -0.33
N GLN A 79 7.21 -3.02 -1.36
CA GLN A 79 8.45 -3.82 -1.36
C GLN A 79 9.70 -2.94 -1.26
N LEU A 80 9.73 -1.80 -1.94
CA LEU A 80 10.82 -0.83 -1.86
C LEU A 80 10.94 -0.21 -0.46
N LEU A 81 9.82 0.17 0.15
CA LEU A 81 9.77 0.71 1.51
C LEU A 81 10.29 -0.31 2.53
N LEU A 82 9.84 -1.57 2.46
CA LEU A 82 10.32 -2.66 3.31
C LEU A 82 11.82 -2.90 3.13
N SER A 83 12.32 -2.87 1.88
CA SER A 83 13.74 -3.05 1.58
C SER A 83 14.61 -1.93 2.14
N ARG A 84 14.14 -0.68 2.04
CA ARG A 84 14.82 0.49 2.63
C ARG A 84 14.86 0.41 4.16
N SER A 85 13.75 0.05 4.79
CA SER A 85 13.66 -0.13 6.25
C SER A 85 14.64 -1.19 6.75
N LYS A 86 14.71 -2.35 6.09
CA LYS A 86 15.68 -3.41 6.43
C LYS A 86 17.13 -2.93 6.34
N ARG A 87 17.47 -2.21 5.25
CA ARG A 87 18.82 -1.67 5.07
C ARG A 87 19.17 -0.62 6.13
N GLN A 88 18.22 0.26 6.47
CA GLN A 88 18.42 1.26 7.51
C GLN A 88 18.69 0.61 8.88
N HIS A 89 17.96 -0.47 9.20
CA HIS A 89 18.18 -1.21 10.43
C HIS A 89 19.58 -1.85 10.48
N GLN A 90 19.98 -2.56 9.43
CA GLN A 90 21.32 -3.18 9.34
C GLN A 90 22.46 -2.16 9.47
N VAL A 91 22.31 -1.00 8.82
CA VAL A 91 23.31 0.08 8.93
C VAL A 91 23.37 0.61 10.36
N SER A 92 22.22 0.83 11.01
CA SER A 92 22.17 1.29 12.40
C SER A 92 22.80 0.29 13.38
N GLU A 93 22.57 -1.01 13.19
CA GLU A 93 23.22 -2.06 14.00
C GLU A 93 24.73 -2.08 13.81
N ALA A 94 25.22 -1.97 12.57
CA ALA A 94 26.65 -1.95 12.27
C ALA A 94 27.38 -0.75 12.90
N TYR A 95 26.78 0.45 12.87
CA TYR A 95 27.32 1.61 13.56
C TYR A 95 27.24 1.47 15.08
N GLY A 96 26.16 0.92 15.63
CA GLY A 96 26.03 0.64 17.07
C GLY A 96 27.10 -0.32 17.59
N ALA A 97 27.35 -1.41 16.86
CA ALA A 97 28.38 -2.41 17.16
C ALA A 97 29.80 -1.85 17.02
N ALA A 98 30.08 -1.06 15.98
CA ALA A 98 31.37 -0.40 15.81
C ALA A 98 31.65 0.62 16.93
N SER A 99 30.61 1.37 17.34
CA SER A 99 30.70 2.34 18.44
C SER A 99 30.96 1.66 19.78
N THR A 100 30.26 0.56 20.08
CA THR A 100 30.48 -0.22 21.32
C THR A 100 31.85 -0.90 21.33
N THR A 101 32.32 -1.41 20.19
CA THR A 101 33.66 -2.01 20.09
C THR A 101 34.77 -0.98 20.31
N ALA A 102 34.65 0.21 19.73
CA ALA A 102 35.62 1.30 19.92
C ALA A 102 35.66 1.80 21.38
N VAL A 103 34.51 1.93 22.03
CA VAL A 103 34.43 2.35 23.45
C VAL A 103 34.94 1.27 24.38
N SER A 104 34.68 -0.01 24.08
CA SER A 104 35.18 -1.14 24.88
C SER A 104 36.71 -1.22 24.82
N GLN A 105 37.33 -1.03 23.65
CA GLN A 105 38.79 -1.00 23.50
C GLN A 105 39.48 0.16 24.25
N MET A 106 38.81 1.29 24.47
CA MET A 106 39.36 2.39 25.26
C MET A 106 39.35 2.13 26.77
N ASN A 107 38.44 1.29 27.29
CA ASN A 107 38.34 0.99 28.72
C ASN A 107 39.38 -0.02 29.22
N TYR A 108 40.02 -0.80 28.35
CA TYR A 108 41.06 -1.77 28.73
C TYR A 108 42.48 -1.20 28.84
N LYS A 109 42.67 0.12 28.65
CA LYS A 109 43.99 0.79 28.71
C LYS A 109 44.15 1.75 29.90
N ARG A 110 43.38 1.60 30.97
CA ARG A 110 43.58 2.34 32.23
C ARG A 110 44.06 1.44 33.35
#